data_AF-A0A843I673-F1
#
_entry.id   AF-A0A843I673-F1
#
_cell.length_a   1.000
_cell.length_b   1.000
_cell.length_c   1.000
_cell.angle_alpha   90.00
_cell.angle_beta   90.00
_cell.angle_gamma   90.00
#
_symmetry.space_group_name_H-M   'P 1'
#
loop_
_entity.id
_entity.type
_entity.pdbx_description
1 polymer ?
#
loop_
_entity_poly.entity_id
_entity_poly.type
_entity_poly.pdbx_seq_one_letter_code
_entity_poly.pdbx_strand_id
1 'polypeptide(L)' 'MKITACPVCGSKNIGIGTLGDGIIPGLSSWNEVCRNCGYQGASLIFESEQEYQKFLEALAFQKKQVELQM' A
#
# COMPACT_ATOMS: atom_id res chain seq x y z
N MET A 1 0.21 -4.15 -17.86
CA MET A 1 1.20 -4.57 -16.85
C MET A 1 0.56 -4.31 -15.50
N LYS A 2 0.46 -5.31 -14.61
CA LYS A 2 -0.21 -5.10 -13.31
C LYS A 2 0.79 -4.52 -12.31
N ILE A 3 0.50 -3.35 -11.75
CA ILE A 3 1.32 -2.68 -10.73
C ILE A 3 0.58 -2.75 -9.41
N THR A 4 1.20 -3.37 -8.42
CA THR A 4 0.69 -3.41 -7.05
C THR A 4 1.39 -2.34 -6.22
N ALA A 5 0.63 -1.48 -5.55
CA ALA A 5 1.18 -0.42 -4.70
C ALA A 5 0.37 -0.18 -3.44
N CYS A 6 1.02 0.42 -2.45
CA CYS A 6 0.41 0.77 -1.18
C CYS A 6 -0.59 1.92 -1.36
N PRO A 7 -1.83 1.79 -0.86
CA PRO A 7 -2.82 2.87 -0.91
C PRO A 7 -2.41 4.11 -0.10
N VAL A 8 -1.54 3.95 0.90
CA VAL A 8 -1.16 5.03 1.83
C VAL A 8 0.07 5.79 1.35
N CYS A 9 1.11 5.10 0.87
CA CYS A 9 2.37 5.75 0.53
C CYS A 9 2.80 5.59 -0.92
N GLY A 10 2.04 4.83 -1.73
CA GLY A 10 2.37 4.53 -3.12
C GLY A 10 3.55 3.58 -3.32
N SER A 11 4.16 3.06 -2.26
CA SER A 11 5.26 2.11 -2.40
C SER A 11 4.79 0.78 -2.99
N LYS A 12 5.56 0.25 -3.95
CA LYS A 12 5.39 -1.11 -4.48
C LYS A 12 5.97 -2.19 -3.56
N ASN A 13 6.58 -1.79 -2.44
CA ASN A 13 7.20 -2.70 -1.48
C ASN A 13 6.14 -3.28 -0.52
N ILE A 14 5.29 -4.13 -1.08
CA ILE A 14 4.28 -4.89 -0.36
C ILE A 14 4.86 -6.26 -0.05
N GLY A 15 4.97 -6.58 1.23
CA GLY A 15 5.30 -7.92 1.70
C GLY A 15 4.04 -8.61 2.21
N ILE A 16 4.02 -9.93 2.17
CA ILE A 16 3.07 -10.70 2.96
C ILE A 16 3.57 -10.66 4.40
N GLY A 17 2.70 -10.26 5.33
CA GLY A 17 2.98 -10.36 6.76
C GLY A 17 2.99 -11.83 7.17
N THR A 18 4.08 -12.54 6.89
CA THR A 18 4.30 -13.88 7.43
C THR A 18 4.72 -13.71 8.88
N LEU A 19 3.78 -13.92 9.81
CA LEU A 19 4.07 -14.17 11.21
C LEU A 19 5.10 -15.30 11.29
N GLY A 20 6.34 -14.98 11.67
CA GLY A 20 7.30 -15.96 12.16
C GLY A 20 6.96 -16.47 13.58
N ASP A 21 5.73 -16.24 14.08
CA ASP A 21 5.43 -16.16 15.52
C ASP A 21 4.15 -16.89 15.99
N GLY A 22 3.65 -17.86 15.22
CA GLY A 22 2.52 -18.70 15.67
C GLY A 22 1.31 -18.63 14.74
N ILE A 23 1.28 -19.58 13.81
CA ILE A 23 0.14 -19.81 12.93
C ILE A 23 -1.00 -20.36 13.80
N ILE A 24 -2.09 -19.61 13.96
CA ILE A 24 -3.39 -20.17 14.33
C ILE A 24 -4.08 -20.56 13.02
N PRO A 25 -4.17 -21.85 12.68
CA PRO A 25 -4.85 -22.29 11.46
C PRO A 25 -6.35 -22.04 11.67
N GLY A 26 -6.89 -21.00 11.02
CA GLY A 26 -8.29 -20.63 11.15
C GLY A 26 -8.64 -19.18 10.80
N LEU A 27 -7.66 -18.27 10.73
CA LEU A 27 -7.86 -16.89 10.26
C LEU A 27 -7.32 -16.74 8.83
N SER A 28 -8.24 -16.71 7.86
CA SER A 28 -8.04 -16.55 6.42
C SER A 28 -7.44 -15.19 6.00
N SER A 29 -6.82 -14.45 6.90
CA SER A 29 -6.42 -13.05 6.68
C SER A 29 -4.90 -12.95 6.53
N TRP A 30 -4.41 -13.35 5.36
CA TRP A 30 -3.07 -13.03 4.88
C TRP A 30 -2.99 -11.51 4.68
N ASN A 31 -2.69 -10.76 5.74
CA ASN A 31 -2.64 -9.31 5.65
C ASN A 31 -1.36 -8.92 4.90
N GLU A 32 -1.55 -8.36 3.70
CA GLU A 32 -0.50 -7.66 2.99
C GLU A 32 -0.02 -6.47 3.84
N VAL A 33 1.29 -6.28 3.92
CA VAL A 33 1.92 -5.22 4.70
C VAL A 33 2.87 -4.44 3.81
N CYS A 34 2.67 -3.12 3.73
CA CYS A 34 3.63 -2.23 3.10
C CYS A 34 4.86 -2.08 3.99
N ARG A 35 6.01 -2.57 3.53
CA ARG A 35 7.29 -2.47 4.28
C ARG A 35 7.85 -1.06 4.36
N ASN A 36 7.30 -0.12 3.58
CA ASN A 36 7.76 1.26 3.55
C ASN A 36 7.07 2.15 4.59
N CYS A 37 5.76 1.99 4.77
CA CYS A 37 4.97 2.83 5.71
C CYS A 37 4.31 2.04 6.84
N GLY A 38 4.40 0.70 6.83
CA GLY A 38 3.78 -0.16 7.83
C GLY A 38 2.28 -0.41 7.62
N TYR A 39 1.66 0.13 6.56
CA TYR A 39 0.24 -0.10 6.27
C TYR A 39 -0.06 -1.60 6.13
N GLN A 40 -1.07 -2.08 6.87
CA GLN A 40 -1.54 -3.47 6.84
C GLN A 40 -2.93 -3.50 6.22
N GLY A 41 -3.09 -4.23 5.12
CA GLY A 41 -4.35 -4.33 4.39
C GLY A 41 -4.15 -4.49 2.89
N ALA A 42 -5.26 -4.58 2.16
CA ALA A 42 -5.23 -4.80 0.72
C ALA A 42 -4.43 -3.71 -0.02
N SER A 43 -3.56 -4.16 -0.91
CA SER A 43 -2.83 -3.31 -1.84
C SER A 43 -3.71 -2.87 -3.02
N LEU A 44 -3.37 -1.75 -3.64
CA LEU A 44 -4.03 -1.29 -4.86
C LEU A 44 -3.36 -1.91 -6.08
N ILE A 45 -4.17 -2.38 -7.01
CA ILE A 45 -3.73 -2.96 -8.28
C ILE A 45 -4.10 -1.99 -9.40
N PHE A 46 -3.11 -1.57 -10.16
CA PHE A 46 -3.27 -0.72 -11.33
C PHE A 46 -3.03 -1.55 -12.60
N GLU A 47 -3.86 -1.37 -13.62
CA GLU A 47 -3.73 -2.11 -14.89
C GLU A 47 -2.74 -1.45 -15.84
N SER A 48 -2.44 -0.18 -15.60
CA SER A 48 -1.54 0.65 -16.38
C SER A 48 -0.62 1.52 -15.51
N GLU A 49 0.56 1.84 -16.07
CA GLU A 49 1.51 2.77 -15.43
C GLU A 49 0.95 4.18 -15.31
N GLN A 50 0.13 4.60 -16.28
CA GLN A 50 -0.51 5.91 -16.29
C GLN A 50 -1.47 6.10 -15.11
N GLU A 51 -2.26 5.08 -14.75
CA GLU A 51 -3.13 5.14 -13.58
C GLU A 51 -2.33 5.21 -12.28
N TYR A 52 -1.25 4.42 -12.20
CA TYR A 52 -0.35 4.45 -11.05
C TYR A 52 0.34 5.82 -10.90
N GLN A 53 0.76 6.45 -12.00
CA GLN A 53 1.35 7.78 -11.98
C GLN A 53 0.36 8.84 -11.46
N LYS A 54 -0.88 8.84 -11.97
CA LYS A 54 -1.95 9.75 -11.50
C LYS A 54 -2.22 9.58 -10.01
N PHE A 55 -2.20 8.34 -9.54
CA PHE A 55 -2.36 8.05 -8.12
C PHE A 55 -1.21 8.62 -7.28
N LEU A 56 0.05 8.47 -7.71
CA LEU A 56 1.19 9.06 -7.02
C LEU A 56 1.13 10.60 -6.97
N GLU A 57 0.73 11.24 -8.07
CA GLU A 57 0.55 12.69 -8.13
C GLU A 57 -0.53 13.16 -7.16
N ALA A 58 -1.68 12.48 -7.14
CA ALA A 58 -2.76 12.77 -6.21
C ALA A 58 -2.31 12.61 -4.74
N LEU A 59 -1.53 11.57 -4.44
CA LEU A 59 -0.96 11.32 -3.11
C LEU A 59 0.00 12.43 -2.67
N ALA A 60 0.88 12.88 -3.56
CA ALA A 60 1.81 13.98 -3.28
C ALA A 60 1.06 15.29 -3.06
N PHE A 61 0.02 15.56 -3.85
CA PHE A 61 -0.80 16.75 -3.71
C PHE A 61 -1.57 16.76 -2.39
N GLN A 62 -2.13 15.61 -2.00
CA GLN A 62 -2.87 15.47 -0.75
C GLN A 62 -1.97 15.70 0.47
N LYS A 63 -0.75 15.13 0.49
CA LYS A 63 0.24 15.38 1.56
C LYS A 63 0.60 16.85 1.67
N LYS A 64 0.79 17.53 0.54
CA LYS A 64 1.12 18.95 0.51
C LYS A 64 -0.03 19.81 1.04
N GLN A 65 -1.28 19.47 0.73
CA GLN A 65 -2.44 20.19 1.27
C GLN A 65 -2.57 20.02 2.78
N VAL A 66 -2.33 18.81 3.31
CA VAL A 66 -2.33 18.55 4.74
C VAL A 66 -1.26 19.37 5.47
N GLU A 67 -0.08 19.53 4.87
CA GLU A 67 1.03 20.33 5.44
C GLU A 67 0.77 21.85 5.40
N LEU A 68 -0.03 22.33 4.44
CA LEU A 68 -0.45 23.74 4.31
C LEU A 68 -1.65 24.12 5.19
N GLN A 69 -2.31 23.15 5.81
CA GLN A 69 -3.47 23.35 6.69
C GLN A 69 -3.13 23.25 8.19
N MET A 70 -1.85 23.07 8.53
CA MET A 70 -1.32 23.13 9.90
C MET A 70 -0.54 24.43 10.13
#